data_AF-A0A349LKE9-F1
#
_entry.id   AF-A0A349LKE9-F1
#
_cell.length_a   1.000
_cell.length_b   1.000
_cell.length_c   1.000
_cell.angle_alpha   90.00
_cell.angle_beta   90.00
_cell.angle_gamma   90.00
#
_symmetry.space_group_name_H-M   'P 1'
#
loop_
_entity.id
_entity.type
_entity.pdbx_description
1 polymer ?
#
loop_
_entity_poly.entity_id
_entity_poly.type
_entity_poly.pdbx_seq_one_letter_code
_entity_poly.pdbx_strand_id
1 'polypeptide(L)'
;MSMKCFYINLEKATNRNFKIEYVESNKILGNLRSNEKACFLSHKFVIKQNLNATEPILLMDDDTVIGKSTCEIWDNFIKISNKFEWDILFTAICVPWPTTMIECME
;
A
#
# COMPACT_ATOMS: atom_id res chain seq x y z
N MET A 1 -10.56 -16.67 10.02
CA MET A 1 -9.72 -15.51 10.35
C MET A 1 -10.13 -14.39 9.40
N SER A 2 -10.57 -13.24 9.92
CA SER A 2 -11.07 -12.13 9.09
C SER A 2 -9.92 -11.14 8.93
N MET A 3 -9.52 -10.87 7.69
CA MET A 3 -8.46 -9.92 7.39
C MET A 3 -8.94 -8.50 7.71
N LYS A 4 -8.25 -7.80 8.59
CA LYS A 4 -8.44 -6.35 8.75
C LYS A 4 -7.77 -5.65 7.57
N CYS A 5 -8.57 -5.34 6.56
CA CYS A 5 -8.13 -4.46 5.48
C CYS A 5 -8.10 -3.02 6.01
N PHE A 6 -6.92 -2.40 6.02
CA PHE A 6 -6.78 -1.00 6.33
C PHE A 6 -6.72 -0.22 5.03
N TYR A 7 -7.86 0.36 4.67
CA TYR A 7 -7.92 1.30 3.56
C TYR A 7 -7.24 2.61 3.96
N ILE A 8 -6.17 2.96 3.25
CA ILE A 8 -5.60 4.30 3.34
C ILE A 8 -6.20 5.11 2.20
N ASN A 9 -7.28 5.84 2.49
CA ASN A 9 -7.74 6.87 1.57
C ASN A 9 -6.72 8.02 1.58
N LEU A 10 -5.93 8.19 0.51
CA LEU A 10 -4.94 9.28 0.44
C LEU A 10 -5.61 10.65 0.27
N GLU A 11 -6.85 10.70 -0.24
CA GLU A 11 -7.66 11.91 -0.42
C GLU A 11 -8.59 12.29 0.77
N LYS A 12 -9.28 11.33 1.40
CA LYS A 12 -10.32 11.57 2.43
C LYS A 12 -9.86 11.43 3.87
N ALA A 13 -8.62 11.03 4.12
CA ALA A 13 -8.05 11.08 5.46
C ALA A 13 -7.74 12.53 5.83
N THR A 14 -8.72 13.24 6.39
CA THR A 14 -8.62 14.62 6.88
C THR A 14 -7.49 14.84 7.91
N ASN A 15 -6.93 13.77 8.47
CA ASN A 15 -5.77 13.74 9.37
C ASN A 15 -4.50 13.13 8.75
N ARG A 16 -4.19 13.42 7.48
CA ARG A 16 -2.92 12.99 6.87
C ARG A 16 -1.74 13.74 7.52
N ASN A 17 -0.89 13.02 8.26
CA ASN A 17 0.35 13.56 8.82
C ASN A 17 1.38 13.96 7.74
N PHE A 18 1.29 13.37 6.54
CA PHE A 18 2.31 13.51 5.48
C PHE A 18 1.67 13.83 4.12
N LYS A 19 1.44 15.12 3.86
CA LYS A 19 1.04 15.65 2.54
C LYS A 19 2.24 16.24 1.80
N ILE A 20 2.06 16.67 0.54
CA ILE A 20 3.08 17.39 -0.23
C ILE A 20 3.56 18.61 0.58
N GLU A 21 2.65 19.34 1.21
CA GLU A 21 2.96 20.52 2.02
C GLU A 21 3.84 20.17 3.21
N TYR A 22 3.65 19.01 3.83
CA TYR A 22 4.52 18.53 4.90
C TYR A 22 5.94 18.28 4.37
N VAL A 23 6.05 17.61 3.21
CA VAL A 23 7.34 17.28 2.59
C VAL A 23 8.12 18.55 2.23
N GLU A 24 7.44 19.54 1.66
CA GLU A 24 8.02 20.80 1.22
C GLU A 24 8.38 21.69 2.41
N SER A 25 7.48 21.86 3.37
CA SER A 25 7.70 22.70 4.56
C SER A 25 8.84 22.17 5.43
N ASN A 26 9.00 20.85 5.53
CA ASN A 26 10.06 20.21 6.30
C ASN A 26 11.33 19.93 5.48
N LYS A 27 11.38 20.35 4.20
CA LYS A 27 12.52 20.16 3.29
C LYS A 27 13.05 18.72 3.29
N ILE A 28 12.15 17.74 3.22
CA ILE A 28 12.52 16.33 3.29
C ILE A 28 13.46 15.99 2.12
N LEU A 29 14.67 15.55 2.45
CA LEU A 29 15.74 15.25 1.50
C LEU A 29 15.44 14.00 0.66
N GLY A 30 16.22 13.82 -0.42
CA GLY A 30 16.13 12.69 -1.34
C GLY A 30 15.62 13.07 -2.74
N ASN A 31 15.77 12.15 -3.70
CA ASN A 31 15.56 12.40 -5.12
C ASN A 31 14.12 12.14 -5.62
N LEU A 32 13.26 11.57 -4.78
CA LEU A 32 11.85 11.36 -5.10
C LEU A 32 11.10 12.69 -5.22
N ARG A 33 10.05 12.72 -6.04
CA ARG A 33 9.09 13.84 -6.14
C ARG A 33 8.34 14.03 -4.82
N SER A 34 7.82 15.23 -4.56
CA SER A 34 7.16 15.54 -3.29
C SER A 34 5.96 14.63 -2.99
N ASN A 35 5.19 14.29 -4.02
CA ASN A 35 4.05 13.37 -3.92
C ASN A 35 4.49 11.93 -3.58
N GLU A 36 5.55 11.43 -4.23
CA GLU A 36 6.14 10.12 -3.96
C GLU A 36 6.69 10.03 -2.53
N LYS A 37 7.36 11.08 -2.05
CA LYS A 37 7.81 11.18 -0.65
C LYS A 37 6.65 11.17 0.33
N ALA A 38 5.58 11.91 0.03
CA ALA A 38 4.39 11.97 0.88
C ALA A 38 3.70 10.60 0.97
N CYS A 39 3.59 9.88 -0.15
CA CYS A 39 3.09 8.50 -0.17
C CYS A 39 3.98 7.57 0.67
N PHE A 40 5.29 7.56 0.42
CA PHE A 40 6.24 6.74 1.17
C PHE A 40 6.19 7.00 2.69
N LEU A 41 6.17 8.27 3.11
CA LEU A 41 6.07 8.64 4.53
C LEU A 41 4.74 8.19 5.15
N SER A 42 3.65 8.20 4.38
CA SER A 42 2.34 7.72 4.82
C SER A 42 2.37 6.21 5.06
N HIS A 43 2.92 5.42 4.12
CA HIS A 43 3.10 3.97 4.31
C HIS A 43 3.99 3.64 5.51
N LYS A 44 5.15 4.31 5.61
CA LYS A 44 6.08 4.13 6.73
C LYS A 44 5.42 4.43 8.08
N PHE A 45 4.56 5.46 8.14
CA PHE A 45 3.84 5.81 9.35
C PHE A 45 2.89 4.69 9.78
N VAL A 46 2.08 4.16 8.85
CA VAL A 46 1.12 3.09 9.17
C VAL A 46 1.82 1.80 9.57
N ILE A 47 2.91 1.43 8.88
CA ILE A 47 3.75 0.29 9.27
C ILE A 47 4.24 0.46 10.71
N LYS A 48 4.75 1.64 11.07
CA LYS A 48 5.23 1.93 12.42
C LYS A 48 4.14 1.84 13.49
N GLN A 49 2.91 2.25 13.18
CA GLN A 49 1.78 2.14 14.12
C GLN A 49 1.35 0.68 14.35
N ASN A 50 1.76 -0.23 13.48
CA ASN A 50 1.29 -1.61 13.47
C ASN A 50 2.43 -2.64 13.61
N LEU A 51 3.59 -2.25 14.16
CA LEU A 51 4.72 -3.16 14.37
C LEU A 51 4.39 -4.38 15.24
N ASN A 52 3.38 -4.25 16.11
CA ASN A 52 2.93 -5.33 16.99
C ASN A 52 1.60 -5.96 16.52
N ALA A 53 1.23 -5.77 15.25
CA ALA A 53 0.03 -6.38 14.70
C ALA A 53 0.14 -7.92 14.77
N THR A 54 -0.90 -8.55 15.29
CA THR A 54 -0.98 -10.02 15.44
C THR A 54 -1.57 -10.70 14.20
N GLU A 55 -1.99 -9.91 13.21
CA GLU A 55 -2.60 -10.37 11.97
C GLU A 55 -2.03 -9.54 10.79
N PRO A 56 -1.99 -10.10 9.57
CA PRO A 56 -1.58 -9.36 8.39
C PRO A 56 -2.41 -8.11 8.16
N ILE A 57 -1.75 -7.04 7.76
CA ILE A 57 -2.36 -5.77 7.38
C ILE A 57 -2.10 -5.54 5.91
N LEU A 58 -3.18 -5.38 5.15
CA LEU A 58 -3.10 -4.91 3.78
C LEU A 58 -3.05 -3.39 3.77
N LEU A 59 -1.97 -2.84 3.19
CA LEU A 59 -1.84 -1.42 2.86
C LEU A 59 -2.06 -1.26 1.36
N MET A 60 -2.95 -0.36 0.99
CA MET A 60 -3.39 -0.17 -0.40
C MET A 60 -3.52 1.32 -0.68
N ASP A 61 -3.00 1.74 -1.84
CA ASP A 61 -3.16 3.11 -2.34
C ASP A 61 -4.62 3.36 -2.77
N ASP A 62 -5.05 4.62 -2.76
CA ASP A 62 -6.45 4.97 -3.04
C ASP A 62 -6.83 4.91 -4.52
N ASP A 63 -5.85 4.91 -5.41
CA ASP A 63 -5.99 4.68 -6.85
C ASP A 63 -5.89 3.18 -7.23
N THR A 64 -5.84 2.28 -6.24
CA THR A 64 -5.83 0.84 -6.50
C THR A 64 -7.18 0.35 -7.02
N VAL A 65 -7.17 -0.29 -8.18
CA VAL A 65 -8.34 -0.99 -8.73
C VAL A 65 -8.29 -2.47 -8.35
N ILE A 66 -9.36 -2.97 -7.71
CA ILE A 66 -9.51 -4.39 -7.38
C ILE A 66 -10.39 -5.10 -8.40
N GLY A 67 -9.91 -6.23 -8.91
CA GLY A 67 -10.68 -7.09 -9.80
C GLY A 67 -11.67 -7.96 -9.01
N LYS A 68 -12.70 -8.47 -9.70
CA LYS A 68 -13.75 -9.31 -9.09
C LYS A 68 -13.22 -10.51 -8.28
N SER A 69 -12.05 -11.04 -8.66
CA SER A 69 -11.43 -12.21 -8.03
C SER A 69 -10.35 -11.85 -7.00
N THR A 70 -9.96 -10.57 -6.88
CA THR A 70 -8.81 -10.15 -6.06
C THR A 70 -9.01 -10.51 -4.58
N CYS A 71 -10.17 -10.21 -4.02
CA CYS A 71 -10.46 -10.50 -2.61
C CYS A 71 -10.44 -12.01 -2.31
N GLU A 72 -11.00 -12.82 -3.21
CA GLU A 72 -11.00 -14.28 -3.06
C GLU A 72 -9.58 -14.85 -3.09
N ILE A 73 -8.73 -14.36 -3.99
CA ILE A 73 -7.32 -14.75 -4.08
C ILE A 73 -6.58 -14.42 -2.78
N TRP A 74 -6.76 -13.21 -2.24
CA TRP A 74 -6.13 -12.83 -0.98
C TRP A 74 -6.62 -13.65 0.20
N ASP A 75 -7.93 -13.88 0.30
CA ASP A 75 -8.50 -14.73 1.35
C ASP A 75 -7.94 -16.14 1.29
N ASN A 76 -7.82 -16.72 0.10
CA ASN A 76 -7.24 -18.04 -0.08
C ASN A 76 -5.75 -18.06 0.27
N PHE A 77 -4.99 -17.04 -0.16
CA PHE A 77 -3.57 -16.91 0.16
C PHE A 77 -3.32 -16.84 1.68
N ILE A 78 -4.09 -16.03 2.40
CA ILE A 78 -3.98 -15.86 3.84
C ILE A 78 -4.39 -17.13 4.59
N LYS A 79 -5.38 -17.88 4.08
CA LYS A 79 -5.79 -19.16 4.68
C LYS A 79 -4.76 -20.27 4.51
N ILE A 80 -3.93 -20.22 3.46
CA ILE A 80 -2.91 -21.25 3.20
C ILE A 80 -1.82 -21.25 4.26
N SER A 81 -1.51 -20.11 4.88
CA SER A 81 -0.49 -20.04 5.92
C SER A 81 -0.98 -19.31 7.17
N ASN A 82 -0.98 -20.02 8.30
CA ASN A 82 -1.14 -19.41 9.63
C ASN A 82 0.22 -18.95 10.20
N LYS A 83 1.31 -19.12 9.45
CA LYS A 83 2.68 -18.74 9.84
C LYS A 83 3.32 -17.97 8.68
N PHE A 84 3.17 -16.67 8.71
CA PHE A 84 3.86 -15.79 7.77
C PHE A 84 5.31 -15.67 8.23
N GLU A 85 6.24 -16.30 7.51
CA GLU A 85 7.70 -16.14 7.71
C GLU A 85 8.22 -14.82 7.11
N TRP A 86 7.34 -14.04 6.49
CA TRP A 86 7.64 -12.75 5.88
C TRP A 86 7.10 -11.60 6.74
N ASP A 87 7.87 -10.51 6.83
CA ASP A 87 7.43 -9.29 7.52
C ASP A 87 6.58 -8.38 6.61
N ILE A 88 6.89 -8.35 5.32
CA ILE A 88 6.21 -7.51 4.31
C ILE A 88 6.05 -8.32 3.02
N LEU A 89 4.82 -8.32 2.49
CA LEU A 89 4.50 -8.83 1.15
C LEU A 89 4.12 -7.65 0.25
N PHE A 90 4.85 -7.48 -0.86
CA PHE A 90 4.48 -6.51 -1.90
C PHE A 90 3.49 -7.14 -2.88
N THR A 91 2.29 -6.57 -2.98
CA THR A 91 1.19 -7.07 -3.83
C THR A 91 1.04 -6.32 -5.16
N ALA A 92 1.76 -5.19 -5.33
CA ALA A 92 1.78 -4.47 -6.59
C ALA A 92 2.38 -5.36 -7.69
N ILE A 93 1.62 -5.57 -8.75
CA ILE A 93 2.10 -6.26 -9.96
C ILE A 93 3.21 -5.38 -10.55
N CYS A 94 4.45 -5.85 -10.46
CA CYS A 94 5.47 -5.48 -11.42
C CYS A 94 5.01 -6.08 -12.75
N VAL A 95 4.54 -5.24 -13.67
CA VAL A 95 4.26 -5.65 -15.04
C VAL A 95 5.62 -6.00 -15.65
N PRO A 96 5.97 -7.29 -15.83
CA PRO A 96 7.34 -7.65 -16.18
C PRO A 96 7.64 -7.34 -17.66
N TRP A 97 6.62 -7.02 -18.48
CA TRP A 97 6.73 -6.89 -19.93
C TRP A 97 5.99 -5.65 -20.48
N PRO A 98 6.65 -4.81 -21.30
CA PRO A 98 6.07 -3.60 -21.88
C PRO A 98 4.77 -3.79 -22.68
N THR A 99 4.53 -4.96 -23.27
CA THR A 99 3.30 -5.28 -24.00
C THR A 99 2.07 -5.21 -23.09
N THR A 100 2.19 -5.74 -21.88
CA THR A 100 1.11 -5.72 -20.88
C THR A 100 0.83 -4.31 -20.36
N MET A 101 1.79 -3.38 -20.46
CA MET A 101 1.59 -1.97 -20.11
C MET A 101 0.71 -1.25 -21.13
N ILE A 102 0.87 -1.56 -22.43
CA ILE A 102 0.08 -0.95 -23.51
C ILE A 102 -1.37 -1.46 -23.47
N GLU A 103 -1.57 -2.76 -23.20
CA GLU A 103 -2.90 -3.36 -23.03
C GLU A 103 -3.70 -2.77 -21.86
N CYS A 104 -3.04 -2.26 -20.82
CA CYS A 104 -3.71 -1.59 -19.69
C CYS A 104 -4.05 -0.11 -19.96
N MET A 105 -3.61 0.46 -21.09
CA MET A 105 -3.85 1.85 -21.48
C MET A 105 -4.92 1.99 -22.59
N GLU A 106 -5.41 0.88 -23.13
CA GLU A 106 -6.56 0.81 -24.06
C GLU A 106 -7.86 0.46 -23.31
#